data_AF-A0A957EJT1-F1
#
_entry.id   AF-A0A957EJT1-F1
#
_cell.length_a   1.000
_cell.length_b   1.000
_cell.length_c   1.000
_cell.angle_alpha   90.00
_cell.angle_beta   90.00
_cell.angle_gamma   90.00
#
_symmetry.space_group_name_H-M   'P 1'
#
loop_
_entity.id
_entity.type
_entity.pdbx_description
1 polymer ?
#
loop_
_entity_poly.entity_id
_entity_poly.type
_entity_poly.pdbx_seq_one_letter_code
_entity_poly.pdbx_strand_id
1 'polypeptide(L)'
;MKKLSDVLQVYTDKKKLVANIVLNGYNIEQGGPIGRHGAMRSFIILDGDLWDEWSSQKMLTIRSGNGNESNIRVAALPVDDESYGLIEFL
;
A
#
# COMPACT_ATOMS: atom_id res chain seq x y z
N MET A 1 11.78 -17.66 6.10
CA MET A 1 10.46 -17.34 5.51
C MET A 1 10.13 -15.90 5.89
N LYS A 2 9.96 -14.98 4.94
CA LYS A 2 9.64 -13.56 5.22
C LYS A 2 8.27 -13.50 5.91
N LYS A 3 8.14 -12.78 7.02
CA LYS A 3 6.88 -12.65 7.78
C LYS A 3 5.99 -11.63 7.06
N LEU A 4 5.11 -12.11 6.19
CA LEU A 4 4.09 -11.30 5.53
C LEU A 4 2.99 -10.95 6.52
N SER A 5 2.41 -9.76 6.40
CA SER A 5 1.19 -9.39 7.15
C SER A 5 -0.02 -10.20 6.70
N ASP A 6 -1.15 -9.99 7.38
CA ASP A 6 -2.45 -10.37 6.85
C ASP A 6 -2.68 -9.76 5.46
N VAL A 7 -3.52 -10.44 4.66
CA VAL A 7 -3.97 -9.93 3.35
C VAL A 7 -4.80 -8.68 3.57
N LEU A 8 -4.46 -7.61 2.84
CA LEU A 8 -5.15 -6.33 2.86
C LEU A 8 -5.87 -6.10 1.54
N GLN A 9 -7.12 -5.68 1.63
CA GLN A 9 -7.93 -5.34 0.46
C GLN A 9 -7.78 -3.85 0.18
N VAL A 10 -7.50 -3.48 -1.07
CA VAL A 10 -7.26 -2.10 -1.49
C VAL A 10 -8.44 -1.59 -2.32
N TYR A 11 -9.04 -0.49 -1.89
CA TYR A 11 -10.22 0.11 -2.49
C TYR A 11 -9.95 1.53 -3.01
N THR A 12 -10.63 1.90 -4.09
CA THR A 12 -10.74 3.29 -4.52
C THR A 12 -11.71 4.07 -3.62
N ASP A 13 -11.73 5.39 -3.76
CA ASP A 13 -12.75 6.30 -3.21
C ASP A 13 -14.21 5.86 -3.47
N LYS A 14 -14.48 5.29 -4.65
CA LYS A 14 -15.77 4.71 -5.05
C LYS A 14 -16.07 3.33 -4.44
N LYS A 15 -15.29 2.87 -3.46
CA LYS A 15 -15.40 1.54 -2.83
C LYS A 15 -15.24 0.37 -3.81
N LYS A 16 -14.55 0.58 -4.94
CA LYS A 16 -14.20 -0.49 -5.89
C LYS A 16 -12.93 -1.18 -5.38
N LEU A 17 -12.98 -2.50 -5.20
CA LEU A 17 -11.78 -3.31 -4.93
C LEU A 17 -10.88 -3.31 -6.18
N VAL A 18 -9.61 -2.97 -6.01
CA VAL A 18 -8.63 -2.89 -7.11
C VAL A 18 -7.46 -3.85 -6.97
N ALA A 19 -7.06 -4.16 -5.73
CA ALA A 19 -6.01 -5.12 -5.48
C ALA A 19 -6.13 -5.77 -4.09
N ASN A 20 -5.51 -6.94 -3.95
CA ASN A 20 -5.18 -7.56 -2.68
C ASN A 20 -3.66 -7.49 -2.50
N ILE A 21 -3.20 -7.00 -1.35
CA ILE A 21 -1.77 -6.83 -1.07
C ILE A 21 -1.38 -7.46 0.26
N VAL A 22 -0.09 -7.68 0.45
CA VAL A 22 0.52 -7.96 1.75
C VAL A 22 1.62 -6.96 2.03
N LEU A 23 1.76 -6.56 3.30
CA LEU A 23 2.85 -5.71 3.73
C LEU A 23 4.05 -6.56 4.10
N ASN A 24 5.21 -6.10 3.69
CA ASN A 24 6.50 -6.60 4.13
C ASN A 24 7.13 -5.55 5.06
N GLY A 25 7.66 -6.00 6.19
CA GLY A 25 7.94 -5.22 7.41
C GLY A 25 9.05 -4.17 7.33
N TYR A 26 9.45 -3.70 6.15
CA TYR A 26 10.30 -2.51 6.06
C TYR A 26 9.45 -1.27 6.36
N ASN A 27 9.55 -0.80 7.60
CA ASN A 27 8.87 0.40 8.08
C ASN A 27 9.84 1.58 7.97
N ILE A 28 9.54 2.55 7.11
CA ILE A 28 10.25 3.83 7.10
C ILE A 28 9.46 4.76 8.01
N GLU A 29 9.99 4.97 9.21
CA GLU A 29 9.41 5.93 10.16
C GLU A 29 9.58 7.37 9.64
N GLN A 30 8.64 8.25 9.98
CA GLN A 30 8.71 9.67 9.63
C GLN A 30 10.05 10.25 10.08
N GLY A 31 10.88 10.66 9.13
CA GLY A 31 12.22 11.19 9.39
C GLY A 31 12.51 12.43 8.58
N GLY A 32 12.26 13.61 9.15
CA GLY A 32 12.76 14.87 8.61
C GLY A 32 12.31 16.10 9.42
N PRO A 33 13.19 17.10 9.67
CA PRO A 33 12.84 18.34 10.38
C PRO A 33 11.86 19.25 9.62
N ILE A 34 11.56 18.91 8.37
CA ILE A 34 10.65 19.62 7.48
C ILE A 34 9.62 18.59 7.04
N GLY A 35 8.53 18.47 7.80
CA GLY A 35 7.56 17.38 7.65
C GLY A 35 6.99 17.26 6.23
N ARG A 36 6.62 16.02 5.86
CA ARG A 36 5.55 15.69 4.91
C ARG A 36 5.39 14.16 4.79
N HIS A 37 4.39 13.64 5.52
CA HIS A 37 3.65 12.38 5.30
C HIS A 37 4.21 11.04 5.82
N GLY A 38 3.29 10.11 6.08
CA GLY A 38 3.30 9.11 7.16
C GLY A 38 4.23 7.91 6.99
N ALA A 39 3.96 6.83 7.74
CA ALA A 39 4.81 5.64 7.71
C ALA A 39 4.75 4.98 6.32
N MET A 40 5.90 4.75 5.70
CA MET A 40 5.96 3.99 4.44
C MET A 40 6.26 2.53 4.72
N ARG A 41 5.63 1.65 3.92
CA ARG A 41 5.84 0.21 4.01
C ARG A 41 6.01 -0.40 2.63
N SER A 42 6.88 -1.40 2.54
CA SER A 42 6.94 -2.22 1.34
C SER A 42 5.73 -3.13 1.22
N PHE A 43 5.28 -3.41 0.01
CA PHE A 43 4.15 -4.33 -0.24
C PHE A 43 4.40 -5.22 -1.47
N ILE A 44 3.63 -6.31 -1.54
CA ILE A 44 3.51 -7.18 -2.72
C ILE A 44 2.03 -7.20 -3.14
N ILE A 45 1.78 -7.21 -4.45
CA ILE A 45 0.45 -7.45 -5.02
C ILE A 45 0.22 -8.95 -5.10
N LEU A 46 -0.86 -9.43 -4.48
CA LEU A 46 -1.29 -10.83 -4.58
C LEU A 46 -2.26 -11.06 -5.73
N ASP A 47 -3.12 -10.07 -5.99
CA ASP A 47 -4.14 -10.10 -7.03
C ASP A 47 -4.57 -8.66 -7.37
N GLY A 48 -4.99 -8.44 -8.61
CA GLY A 48 -5.41 -7.13 -9.13
C GLY A 48 -4.28 -6.26 -9.68
N ASP A 49 -4.58 -4.98 -9.88
CA ASP A 49 -3.67 -4.00 -10.48
C ASP A 49 -3.87 -2.62 -9.82
N LEU A 50 -2.78 -1.87 -9.71
CA LEU A 50 -2.73 -0.53 -9.11
C LEU A 50 -2.10 0.51 -10.07
N TRP A 51 -1.89 0.17 -11.34
CA TRP A 51 -1.25 1.06 -12.31
C TRP A 51 -1.96 2.42 -12.44
N ASP A 52 -3.28 2.43 -12.58
CA ASP A 52 -4.07 3.66 -12.73
C ASP A 52 -4.06 4.50 -11.45
N GLU A 53 -4.12 3.83 -10.29
CA GLU A 53 -4.12 4.47 -8.98
C GLU A 53 -2.75 5.07 -8.66
N TRP A 54 -1.67 4.37 -8.99
CA TRP A 54 -0.29 4.84 -8.84
C TRP A 54 0.02 5.98 -9.81
N SER A 55 -0.25 5.81 -11.10
CA SER A 55 0.07 6.80 -12.14
C SER A 55 -0.65 8.14 -11.92
N SER A 56 -1.88 8.10 -11.37
CA SER A 56 -2.67 9.28 -11.03
C SER A 56 -2.51 9.74 -9.58
N GLN A 57 -1.64 9.09 -8.80
CA GLN A 57 -1.40 9.40 -7.38
C GLN A 57 -2.70 9.47 -6.54
N LYS A 58 -3.63 8.55 -6.81
CA LYS A 58 -4.93 8.50 -6.12
C LYS A 58 -4.76 8.12 -4.66
N MET A 59 -5.61 8.69 -3.82
CA MET A 59 -5.81 8.20 -2.45
C MET A 59 -6.64 6.91 -2.51
N LEU A 60 -6.21 5.90 -1.77
CA LEU A 60 -6.87 4.61 -1.66
C LEU A 60 -7.17 4.31 -0.19
N THR A 61 -8.06 3.34 0.03
CA THR A 61 -8.34 2.81 1.37
C THR A 61 -7.89 1.37 1.41
N ILE A 62 -7.02 1.01 2.36
CA ILE A 62 -6.76 -0.39 2.70
C ILE A 62 -7.71 -0.83 3.81
N ARG A 63 -8.19 -2.07 3.73
CA ARG A 63 -8.95 -2.73 4.78
C ARG A 63 -8.24 -4.01 5.21
N SER A 64 -7.99 -4.17 6.50
CA SER A 64 -7.47 -5.40 7.08
C SER A 64 -8.59 -6.41 7.39
N GLY A 65 -8.22 -7.68 7.59
CA GLY A 65 -9.18 -8.76 7.89
C GLY A 65 -10.00 -8.55 9.16
N ASN A 66 -9.57 -7.68 10.08
CA ASN A 66 -10.32 -7.28 11.27
C ASN A 66 -11.26 -6.06 11.05
N GLY A 67 -11.36 -5.57 9.81
CA GLY A 67 -12.24 -4.46 9.44
C GLY A 67 -11.66 -3.05 9.64
N ASN A 68 -10.42 -2.92 10.14
CA ASN A 68 -9.79 -1.61 10.24
C ASN A 68 -9.47 -1.05 8.85
N GLU A 69 -9.70 0.26 8.69
CA GLU A 69 -9.42 0.97 7.45
C GLU A 69 -8.34 2.02 7.65
N SER A 70 -7.54 2.25 6.62
CA SER A 70 -6.52 3.31 6.59
C SER A 70 -6.38 3.88 5.20
N ASN A 71 -6.14 5.18 5.10
CA ASN A 71 -5.87 5.83 3.83
C ASN A 71 -4.41 5.66 3.45
N ILE A 72 -4.18 5.34 2.18
CA ILE A 72 -2.84 5.16 1.63
C ILE A 72 -2.72 5.86 0.27
N ARG A 73 -1.48 5.91 -0.21
CA ARG A 73 -1.12 6.16 -1.60
C ARG A 73 -0.02 5.20 -2.03
N VAL A 74 -0.03 4.78 -3.29
CA VAL A 74 1.08 4.01 -3.86
C VAL A 74 2.21 4.98 -4.20
N ALA A 75 3.36 4.83 -3.54
CA ALA A 75 4.55 5.65 -3.78
C ALA A 75 5.40 5.06 -4.92
N ALA A 76 5.52 3.73 -4.98
CA ALA A 76 6.19 3.01 -6.06
C ALA A 76 5.47 1.69 -6.35
N LEU A 77 5.22 1.41 -7.63
CA LEU A 77 4.62 0.15 -8.09
C LEU A 77 5.73 -0.91 -8.30
N PRO A 78 5.52 -2.18 -7.92
CA PRO A 78 6.43 -3.25 -8.31
C PRO A 78 6.40 -3.42 -9.84
N VAL A 79 7.57 -3.61 -10.45
CA VAL A 79 7.71 -3.76 -11.91
C VAL A 79 7.59 -5.21 -12.39
N ASP A 80 7.74 -6.17 -11.47
CA ASP A 80 7.61 -7.61 -11.70
C ASP A 80 7.19 -8.34 -10.40
N ASP A 81 6.89 -9.63 -10.51
CA ASP A 81 6.38 -10.49 -9.42
C ASP A 81 7.40 -10.73 -8.29
N GLU A 82 8.68 -10.46 -8.52
CA GLU A 82 9.75 -10.60 -7.52
C GLU A 82 10.05 -9.29 -6.79
N SER A 83 9.53 -8.18 -7.32
CA SER A 83 9.77 -6.82 -6.82
C SER A 83 8.78 -6.40 -5.75
N TYR A 84 9.22 -5.47 -4.90
CA TYR A 84 8.38 -4.83 -3.89
C TYR A 84 7.96 -3.45 -4.34
N GLY A 85 6.69 -3.12 -4.11
CA GLY A 85 6.23 -1.74 -4.16
C GLY A 85 6.45 -1.01 -2.84
N LEU A 86 6.22 0.30 -2.85
CA LEU A 86 6.16 1.14 -1.65
C LEU A 86 4.77 1.77 -1.55
N ILE A 87 4.14 1.64 -0.38
CA ILE A 87 2.94 2.39 -0.01
C ILE A 87 3.25 3.38 1.10
N GLU A 88 2.56 4.50 1.06
CA GLU A 88 2.57 5.53 2.07
C GLU A 88 1.23 5.54 2.80
N PHE A 89 1.26 5.49 4.13
CA PHE A 89 0.07 5.70 4.97
C PHE A 89 -0.10 7.19 5.23
N LEU A 90 -1.32 7.71 5.00
CA LEU A 90 -1.63 9.14 5.01
C LEU A 90 -2.20 9.61 6.36
#